data_AF-A0A7X0DJX2-F1
#
_entry.id   AF-A0A7X0DJX2-F1
#
_cell.length_a   1.000
_cell.length_b   1.000
_cell.length_c   1.000
_cell.angle_alpha   90.00
_cell.angle_beta   90.00
_cell.angle_gamma   90.00
#
_symmetry.space_group_name_H-M   'P 1'
#
loop_
_entity.id
_entity.type
_entity.pdbx_description
1 polymer ?
#
loop_
_entity_poly.entity_id
_entity_poly.type
_entity_poly.pdbx_seq_one_letter_code
_entity_poly.pdbx_strand_id
1 'polypeptide(L)'
;MIFKNRKEEYIFLFKKGLKDLDIAQILGVSESFVAKARNKYFKSGDSVYKKDSFSIDSVGENIAKVSFNEDNFNNLVLLATKKACELENAKNETERLFYEIVCSFIDSYHRYKNLSLASIKKEALILDLKISKLQSEISTNKKRGLKGQESLERELADKIKEREEIEKKLITICMREDFDALVKLKSVLSSKNLKLE
;
A
#
# COMPACT_ATOMS: atom_id res chain seq x y z
N MET A 1 -16.20 -2.25 -7.30
CA MET A 1 -16.15 -1.22 -6.24
C MET A 1 -16.25 -1.98 -4.93
N ILE A 2 -15.13 -2.17 -4.22
CA ILE A 2 -15.16 -2.80 -2.90
C ILE A 2 -15.49 -1.67 -1.93
N PHE A 3 -16.75 -1.57 -1.54
CA PHE A 3 -17.15 -0.61 -0.53
C PHE A 3 -16.59 -1.10 0.80
N LYS A 4 -15.59 -0.40 1.35
CA LYS A 4 -15.05 -0.71 2.68
C LYS A 4 -16.06 -0.47 3.82
N ASN A 5 -17.21 0.13 3.50
CA ASN A 5 -18.25 0.51 4.44
C ASN A 5 -19.59 -0.08 4.00
N ARG A 6 -20.11 -1.05 4.77
CA ARG A 6 -21.44 -1.65 4.54
C ARG A 6 -22.55 -0.59 4.39
N LYS A 7 -22.46 0.55 5.06
CA LYS A 7 -23.43 1.64 4.91
C LYS A 7 -23.49 2.18 3.47
N GLU A 8 -22.34 2.35 2.83
CA GLU A 8 -22.27 2.86 1.45
C GLU A 8 -22.77 1.83 0.44
N GLU A 9 -22.53 0.53 0.67
CA GLU A 9 -23.11 -0.56 -0.11
C GLU A 9 -24.63 -0.49 -0.11
N TYR A 10 -25.23 -0.42 1.09
CA TYR A 10 -26.66 -0.30 1.26
C TYR A 10 -27.20 0.95 0.56
N ILE A 11 -26.60 2.12 0.79
CA ILE A 11 -27.03 3.37 0.16
C ILE A 11 -26.95 3.30 -1.37
N PHE A 12 -25.89 2.71 -1.91
CA PHE A 12 -25.74 2.53 -3.36
C PHE A 12 -26.85 1.65 -3.94
N LEU A 13 -27.08 0.48 -3.33
CA LEU A 13 -28.10 -0.47 -3.80
C LEU A 13 -29.52 0.08 -3.64
N PHE A 14 -29.80 0.80 -2.55
CA PHE A 14 -31.08 1.49 -2.35
C PHE A 14 -31.32 2.55 -3.43
N LYS A 15 -30.31 3.34 -3.80
CA LYS A 15 -30.40 4.33 -4.89
C LYS A 15 -30.59 3.69 -6.27
N LYS A 16 -30.25 2.41 -6.44
CA LYS A 16 -30.53 1.65 -7.66
C LYS A 16 -31.96 1.11 -7.74
N GLY A 17 -32.79 1.35 -6.72
CA GLY A 17 -34.21 0.97 -6.71
C GLY A 17 -34.46 -0.53 -6.47
N LEU A 18 -33.45 -1.27 -6.00
CA LEU A 18 -33.58 -2.71 -5.74
C LEU A 18 -34.49 -2.98 -4.54
N LYS A 19 -35.20 -4.11 -4.57
CA LYS A 19 -36.04 -4.58 -3.46
C LYS A 19 -35.18 -5.12 -2.33
N ASP A 20 -35.72 -5.14 -1.12
CA ASP A 20 -34.98 -5.63 0.06
C ASP A 20 -34.55 -7.09 -0.09
N LEU A 21 -35.38 -7.94 -0.70
CA LEU A 21 -35.05 -9.33 -1.02
C LEU A 21 -33.86 -9.45 -1.98
N ASP A 22 -33.82 -8.65 -3.06
CA ASP A 22 -32.73 -8.70 -4.05
C ASP A 22 -31.42 -8.23 -3.42
N ILE A 23 -31.47 -7.16 -2.62
CA ILE A 23 -30.32 -6.64 -1.88
C ILE A 23 -29.82 -7.67 -0.86
N ALA A 24 -30.74 -8.37 -0.18
CA ALA A 24 -30.41 -9.41 0.79
C ALA A 24 -29.65 -10.57 0.13
N GLN A 25 -30.06 -10.97 -1.08
CA GLN A 25 -29.36 -11.99 -1.87
C GLN A 25 -27.98 -11.51 -2.34
N ILE A 26 -27.87 -10.28 -2.85
CA ILE A 26 -26.59 -9.70 -3.31
C ILE A 26 -25.58 -9.61 -2.17
N LEU A 27 -26.03 -9.22 -0.97
CA LEU A 27 -25.16 -8.99 0.19
C LEU A 27 -24.99 -10.22 1.10
N GLY A 28 -25.71 -11.31 0.85
CA GLY A 28 -25.67 -12.53 1.68
C GLY A 28 -26.18 -12.31 3.12
N VAL A 29 -27.26 -11.53 3.29
CA VAL A 29 -27.87 -11.22 4.59
C VAL A 29 -29.38 -11.51 4.58
N SER A 30 -30.05 -11.38 5.73
CA SER A 30 -31.51 -11.51 5.80
C SER A 30 -32.23 -10.23 5.34
N GLU A 31 -33.40 -10.39 4.71
CA GLU A 31 -34.24 -9.27 4.25
C GLU A 31 -34.61 -8.30 5.39
N SER A 32 -34.93 -8.84 6.57
CA SER A 32 -35.21 -8.02 7.76
C SER A 32 -34.03 -7.15 8.20
N PHE A 33 -32.80 -7.59 7.95
CA PHE A 33 -31.60 -6.79 8.20
C PHE A 33 -31.49 -5.63 7.20
N VAL A 34 -31.80 -5.88 5.93
CA VAL A 34 -31.84 -4.85 4.89
C VAL A 34 -32.92 -3.80 5.18
N ALA A 35 -34.13 -4.22 5.57
CA ALA A 35 -35.22 -3.31 5.93
C ALA A 35 -34.86 -2.40 7.12
N LYS A 36 -34.20 -2.96 8.15
CA LYS A 36 -33.65 -2.18 9.27
C LYS A 36 -32.60 -1.17 8.79
N ALA A 37 -31.70 -1.57 7.89
CA ALA A 37 -30.71 -0.68 7.30
C ALA A 37 -31.35 0.43 6.46
N ARG A 38 -32.39 0.12 5.67
CA ARG A 38 -33.15 1.09 4.87
C ARG A 38 -33.78 2.15 5.75
N ASN A 39 -34.51 1.76 6.80
CA ASN A 39 -35.13 2.69 7.76
C ASN A 39 -34.10 3.51 8.56
N LYS A 40 -32.91 2.94 8.81
CA LYS A 40 -31.83 3.63 9.51
C LYS A 40 -31.16 4.71 8.65
N TYR A 41 -30.98 4.44 7.35
CA TYR A 41 -30.23 5.31 6.44
C TYR A 41 -31.12 6.25 5.60
N PHE A 42 -32.39 5.90 5.41
CA PHE A 42 -33.42 6.73 4.81
C PHE A 42 -34.55 6.90 5.83
N LYS A 43 -34.74 8.12 6.33
CA LYS A 43 -35.91 8.48 7.16
C LYS A 43 -37.01 9.07 6.26
N SER A 44 -38.26 8.90 6.70
CA SER A 44 -39.48 9.38 6.04
C SER A 44 -39.37 10.87 5.65
N GLY A 45 -38.98 11.15 4.41
CA GLY A 45 -38.77 12.51 3.93
C GLY A 45 -37.78 12.66 2.78
N ASP A 46 -36.87 11.71 2.58
CA ASP A 46 -35.98 11.73 1.40
C ASP A 46 -36.78 11.38 0.14
N SER A 47 -37.17 12.43 -0.58
CA SER A 47 -38.02 12.44 -1.77
C SER A 47 -37.42 11.75 -3.02
N VAL A 48 -36.40 10.91 -2.86
CA VAL A 48 -36.01 9.93 -3.89
C VAL A 48 -37.05 8.80 -3.95
N TYR A 49 -37.83 8.62 -2.88
CA TYR A 49 -39.09 7.87 -2.90
C TYR A 49 -40.25 8.76 -3.35
N LYS A 50 -40.16 9.34 -4.56
CA LYS A 50 -41.41 9.48 -5.33
C LYS A 50 -41.78 8.08 -5.75
N LYS A 51 -42.62 7.52 -4.89
CA LYS A 51 -43.60 6.47 -5.09
C LYS A 51 -44.01 6.31 -6.57
N ASP A 52 -43.18 5.67 -7.37
CA ASP A 52 -43.67 4.64 -8.28
C ASP A 52 -43.96 3.42 -7.41
N SER A 53 -44.95 3.59 -6.50
CA SER A 53 -45.74 2.44 -6.14
C SER A 53 -46.32 2.00 -7.46
N PHE A 54 -45.85 0.86 -7.97
CA PHE A 54 -46.73 0.03 -8.75
C PHE A 54 -47.96 -0.20 -7.87
N SER A 55 -48.95 0.69 -8.02
CA SER A 55 -50.30 0.47 -7.56
C SER A 55 -50.71 -0.78 -8.31
N ILE A 56 -50.63 -1.92 -7.65
CA ILE A 56 -51.42 -3.08 -8.02
C ILE A 56 -52.84 -2.75 -7.54
N ASP A 57 -53.41 -1.70 -8.13
CA ASP A 57 -54.85 -1.53 -8.15
C ASP A 57 -55.31 -2.37 -9.34
N SER A 58 -56.13 -3.34 -8.99
CA SER A 58 -56.78 -4.30 -9.86
C SER A 58 -57.36 -3.66 -11.13
N VAL A 59 -56.61 -3.73 -12.23
CA VAL A 59 -57.15 -3.68 -13.58
C VAL A 59 -56.36 -4.71 -14.38
N GLY A 60 -57.09 -5.66 -14.97
CA GLY A 60 -56.51 -6.75 -15.76
C GLY A 60 -55.79 -6.23 -16.99
N GLU A 61 -54.52 -5.90 -16.85
CA GLU A 61 -53.60 -5.87 -17.97
C GLU A 61 -53.01 -7.27 -18.09
N ASN A 62 -53.33 -7.93 -19.21
CA ASN A 62 -52.59 -9.08 -19.68
C ASN A 62 -51.10 -8.70 -19.70
N ILE A 63 -50.37 -9.03 -18.64
CA ILE A 63 -48.91 -9.07 -18.66
C ILE A 63 -48.60 -10.16 -19.67
N ALA A 64 -48.46 -9.77 -20.93
CA ALA A 64 -48.00 -10.63 -21.99
C ALA A 64 -46.72 -11.26 -21.45
N LYS A 65 -46.80 -12.56 -21.18
CA LYS A 65 -45.70 -13.34 -20.61
C LYS A 65 -44.64 -13.38 -21.69
N VAL A 66 -43.78 -12.37 -21.74
CA VAL A 66 -42.64 -12.32 -22.66
C VAL A 66 -41.87 -13.60 -22.42
N SER A 67 -41.80 -14.46 -23.43
CA SER A 67 -41.07 -15.71 -23.32
C SER A 67 -39.61 -15.39 -23.04
N PHE A 68 -38.99 -16.18 -22.17
CA PHE A 68 -37.56 -16.05 -21.89
C PHE A 68 -36.80 -16.16 -23.22
N ASN A 69 -36.04 -15.11 -23.55
CA ASN A 69 -35.22 -15.06 -24.75
C ASN A 69 -33.77 -15.29 -24.33
N GLU A 70 -33.23 -16.44 -24.74
CA GLU A 70 -31.87 -16.87 -24.42
C GLU A 70 -30.81 -15.89 -24.96
N ASP A 71 -31.01 -15.30 -26.15
CA ASP A 71 -30.10 -14.31 -26.72
C ASP A 71 -30.05 -13.03 -25.88
N ASN A 72 -31.21 -12.57 -25.38
CA ASN A 72 -31.27 -11.41 -24.49
C ASN A 72 -30.57 -11.70 -23.15
N PHE A 73 -30.73 -12.91 -22.62
CA PHE A 73 -30.02 -13.32 -21.41
C PHE A 73 -28.51 -13.41 -21.63
N ASN A 74 -28.07 -14.01 -22.74
CA ASN A 74 -26.67 -14.11 -23.12
C ASN A 74 -26.03 -12.71 -23.29
N ASN A 75 -26.77 -11.75 -23.84
CA ASN A 75 -26.33 -10.36 -23.91
C ASN A 75 -26.15 -9.73 -22.52
N LEU A 76 -27.04 -10.01 -21.56
CA LEU A 76 -26.89 -9.55 -20.17
C LEU A 76 -25.66 -10.18 -19.50
N VAL A 77 -25.42 -11.48 -19.72
CA VAL A 77 -24.22 -12.18 -19.23
C VAL A 77 -22.97 -11.54 -19.82
N LEU A 78 -22.93 -11.28 -21.13
CA LEU A 78 -21.79 -10.63 -21.79
C LEU A 78 -21.50 -9.24 -21.19
N LEU A 79 -22.55 -8.44 -20.95
CA LEU A 79 -22.42 -7.13 -20.32
C LEU A 79 -21.87 -7.24 -18.89
N ALA A 80 -22.37 -8.19 -18.11
CA ALA A 80 -21.89 -8.44 -16.76
C ALA A 80 -20.41 -8.88 -16.76
N THR A 81 -20.03 -9.79 -17.66
CA THR A 81 -18.64 -10.23 -17.85
C THR A 81 -17.73 -9.06 -18.22
N LYS A 82 -18.15 -8.21 -19.17
CA LYS A 82 -17.38 -7.01 -19.53
C LYS A 82 -17.16 -6.10 -18.32
N LYS A 83 -18.19 -5.87 -17.50
CA LYS A 83 -18.08 -5.08 -16.27
C LYS A 83 -17.20 -5.74 -15.21
N ALA A 84 -17.19 -7.07 -15.12
CA ALA A 84 -16.28 -7.80 -14.25
C ALA A 84 -14.82 -7.61 -14.69
N CYS A 85 -14.52 -7.73 -15.98
CA CYS A 85 -13.17 -7.47 -16.52
C CYS A 85 -12.72 -6.02 -16.29
N GLU A 86 -13.61 -5.04 -16.51
CA GLU A 86 -13.32 -3.62 -16.21
C GLU A 86 -12.96 -3.42 -14.73
N LEU A 87 -13.67 -4.09 -13.82
CA LEU A 87 -13.38 -4.02 -12.39
C LEU A 87 -12.05 -4.68 -12.02
N GLU A 88 -11.76 -5.84 -12.61
CA GLU A 88 -10.48 -6.54 -12.41
C GLU A 88 -9.30 -5.66 -12.87
N ASN A 89 -9.40 -5.05 -14.05
CA ASN A 89 -8.37 -4.14 -14.56
C ASN A 89 -8.18 -2.93 -13.62
N ALA A 90 -9.28 -2.34 -13.12
CA ALA A 90 -9.20 -1.24 -12.16
C ALA A 90 -8.56 -1.66 -10.83
N LYS A 91 -8.78 -2.91 -10.39
CA LYS A 91 -8.13 -3.48 -9.20
C LYS A 91 -6.62 -3.62 -9.43
N ASN A 92 -6.23 -4.24 -10.55
CA ASN A 92 -4.82 -4.41 -10.92
C ASN A 92 -4.09 -3.07 -11.02
N GLU A 93 -4.73 -2.07 -11.62
CA GLU A 93 -4.17 -0.72 -11.73
C GLU A 93 -4.02 -0.04 -10.36
N THR A 94 -4.98 -0.24 -9.46
CA THR A 94 -4.90 0.26 -8.08
C THR A 94 -3.72 -0.37 -7.32
N GLU A 95 -3.51 -1.69 -7.47
CA GLU A 95 -2.36 -2.39 -6.88
C GLU A 95 -1.04 -1.91 -7.49
N ARG A 96 -0.98 -1.74 -8.81
CA ARG A 96 0.19 -1.19 -9.52
C ARG A 96 0.58 0.17 -8.95
N LEU A 97 -0.37 1.09 -8.85
CA LEU A 97 -0.15 2.43 -8.30
C LEU A 97 0.26 2.40 -6.83
N PHE A 98 -0.29 1.47 -6.04
CA PHE A 98 0.14 1.27 -4.65
C PHE A 98 1.63 0.94 -4.57
N TYR A 99 2.09 -0.04 -5.35
CA TYR A 99 3.52 -0.41 -5.37
C TYR A 99 4.40 0.70 -5.94
N GLU A 100 3.92 1.45 -6.93
CA GLU A 100 4.63 2.61 -7.49
C GLU A 100 4.89 3.69 -6.44
N ILE A 101 3.91 3.97 -5.56
CA ILE A 101 4.08 4.87 -4.42
C ILE A 101 5.15 4.34 -3.45
N VAL A 102 5.07 3.06 -3.08
CA VAL A 102 6.02 2.44 -2.15
C VAL A 102 7.44 2.50 -2.70
N CYS A 103 7.65 2.11 -3.96
CA CYS A 103 8.95 2.15 -4.61
C CYS A 103 9.50 3.58 -4.70
N SER A 104 8.67 4.54 -5.13
CA SER A 104 9.07 5.95 -5.23
C SER A 104 9.50 6.53 -3.89
N PHE A 105 8.81 6.16 -2.81
CA PHE A 105 9.20 6.55 -1.45
C PHE A 105 10.54 5.93 -1.05
N ILE A 106 10.71 4.63 -1.24
CA ILE A 106 11.96 3.91 -0.91
C ILE A 106 13.14 4.50 -1.66
N ASP A 107 13.01 4.77 -2.95
CA ASP A 107 14.06 5.38 -3.77
C ASP A 107 14.43 6.77 -3.29
N SER A 108 13.42 7.60 -3.00
CA SER A 108 13.64 8.95 -2.48
C SER A 108 14.31 8.92 -1.10
N TYR A 109 13.90 7.98 -0.25
CA TYR A 109 14.50 7.78 1.06
C TYR A 109 15.95 7.28 0.96
N HIS A 110 16.26 6.35 0.06
CA HIS A 110 17.64 5.92 -0.18
C HIS A 110 18.55 7.07 -0.64
N ARG A 111 18.04 7.95 -1.52
CA ARG A 111 18.78 9.17 -1.92
C ARG A 111 19.02 10.09 -0.73
N TYR A 112 17.99 10.36 0.06
CA TYR A 112 18.10 11.17 1.28
C TYR A 112 19.10 10.58 2.27
N LYS A 113 18.99 9.27 2.57
CA LYS A 113 19.90 8.54 3.47
C LYS A 113 21.34 8.62 2.99
N ASN A 114 21.59 8.47 1.70
CA ASN A 114 22.93 8.60 1.13
C ASN A 114 23.53 10.00 1.33
N LEU A 115 22.71 11.06 1.23
CA LEU A 115 23.14 12.42 1.50
C LEU A 115 23.39 12.65 3.00
N SER A 116 22.47 12.19 3.86
CA SER A 116 22.60 12.28 5.33
C SER A 116 23.89 11.62 5.82
N LEU A 117 24.23 10.45 5.27
CA LEU A 117 25.40 9.68 5.66
C LEU A 117 26.69 10.05 4.92
N ALA A 118 26.65 11.05 4.02
CA ALA A 118 27.79 11.38 3.16
C ALA A 118 29.05 11.78 3.96
N SER A 119 28.90 12.55 5.03
CA SER A 119 30.04 12.97 5.87
C SER A 119 30.69 11.79 6.57
N ILE A 120 29.89 10.92 7.20
CA ILE A 120 30.40 9.75 7.92
C ILE A 120 31.07 8.75 6.96
N LYS A 121 30.49 8.54 5.77
CA LYS A 121 31.10 7.73 4.72
C LYS A 121 32.44 8.32 4.25
N LYS A 122 32.54 9.65 4.14
CA LYS A 122 33.80 10.33 3.80
C LYS A 122 34.85 10.17 4.90
N GLU A 123 34.47 10.27 6.17
CA GLU A 123 35.37 10.02 7.30
C GLU A 123 35.89 8.58 7.29
N ALA A 124 35.02 7.60 7.06
CA ALA A 124 35.40 6.20 6.90
C ALA A 124 36.42 6.01 5.77
N LEU A 125 36.18 6.59 4.59
CA LEU A 125 37.12 6.52 3.45
C LEU A 125 38.47 7.18 3.77
N ILE A 126 38.48 8.31 4.47
CA ILE A 126 39.72 8.96 4.90
C ILE A 126 40.51 8.06 5.84
N LEU A 127 39.84 7.37 6.78
CA LEU A 127 40.49 6.39 7.64
C LEU A 127 41.03 5.20 6.86
N ASP A 128 40.26 4.66 5.91
CA ASP A 128 40.69 3.53 5.07
C ASP A 128 41.97 3.89 4.29
N LEU A 129 42.07 5.13 3.78
CA LEU A 129 43.28 5.63 3.12
C LEU A 129 44.47 5.76 4.09
N LYS A 130 44.24 6.24 5.31
CA LYS A 130 45.29 6.35 6.34
C LYS A 130 45.80 4.97 6.78
N ILE A 131 44.89 4.03 7.01
CA ILE A 131 45.20 2.62 7.32
C ILE A 131 46.05 2.02 6.20
N SER A 132 45.61 2.16 4.94
CA SER A 132 46.34 1.66 3.77
C SER A 132 47.76 2.24 3.68
N LYS A 133 47.90 3.55 3.94
CA LYS A 133 49.21 4.22 3.95
C LYS A 133 50.11 3.65 5.05
N LEU A 134 49.63 3.56 6.29
CA LEU A 134 50.39 3.00 7.43
C LEU A 134 50.81 1.54 7.16
N GLN A 135 49.91 0.72 6.64
CA GLN A 135 50.22 -0.66 6.23
C GLN A 135 51.34 -0.71 5.19
N SER A 136 51.29 0.16 4.17
CA SER A 136 52.32 0.22 3.13
C SER A 136 53.68 0.64 3.69
N GLU A 137 53.71 1.58 4.63
CA GLU A 137 54.92 2.10 5.26
C GLU A 137 55.58 1.06 6.16
N ILE A 138 54.78 0.38 6.98
CA ILE A 138 55.23 -0.76 7.79
C ILE A 138 55.82 -1.86 6.89
N SER A 139 55.12 -2.21 5.81
CA SER A 139 55.61 -3.25 4.89
C SER A 139 56.94 -2.87 4.21
N THR A 140 57.10 -1.60 3.84
CA THR A 140 58.31 -1.08 3.19
C THR A 140 59.50 -1.07 4.14
N ASN A 141 59.27 -0.63 5.38
CA ASN A 141 60.31 -0.57 6.40
C ASN A 141 60.77 -1.97 6.84
N LYS A 142 59.84 -2.94 6.93
CA LYS A 142 60.17 -4.36 7.12
C LYS A 142 61.07 -4.89 5.99
N LYS A 143 60.77 -4.60 4.73
CA LYS A 143 61.61 -4.98 3.57
C LYS A 143 63.00 -4.36 3.61
N ARG A 144 63.14 -3.15 4.15
CA ARG A 144 64.41 -2.44 4.32
C ARG A 144 65.22 -2.86 5.54
N GLY A 145 64.72 -3.80 6.36
CA GLY A 145 65.39 -4.29 7.57
C GLY A 145 65.40 -3.31 8.74
N LEU A 146 64.58 -2.26 8.69
CA LEU A 146 64.44 -1.29 9.80
C LEU A 146 63.66 -1.94 10.95
N LYS A 147 64.26 -1.97 12.15
CA LYS A 147 63.63 -2.47 13.38
C LYS A 147 63.07 -1.30 14.22
N GLY A 148 62.03 -1.56 15.03
CA GLY A 148 61.45 -0.58 15.96
C GLY A 148 60.24 0.19 15.42
N GLN A 149 59.26 -0.50 14.84
CA GLN A 149 58.03 0.13 14.30
C GLN A 149 56.84 0.14 15.27
N GLU A 150 57.08 -0.09 16.56
CA GLU A 150 56.02 -0.23 17.56
C GLU A 150 55.06 0.96 17.61
N SER A 151 55.55 2.18 17.34
CA SER A 151 54.71 3.39 17.26
C SER A 151 53.75 3.35 16.07
N LEU A 152 54.23 2.97 14.89
CA LEU A 152 53.41 2.85 13.66
C LEU A 152 52.42 1.69 13.77
N GLU A 153 52.83 0.58 14.37
CA GLU A 153 51.95 -0.57 14.61
C GLU A 153 50.84 -0.23 15.61
N ARG A 154 51.15 0.56 16.66
CA ARG A 154 50.15 1.09 17.59
C ARG A 154 49.19 2.08 16.91
N GLU A 155 49.72 3.02 16.13
CA GLU A 155 48.89 3.97 15.38
C GLU A 155 47.96 3.26 14.39
N LEU A 156 48.44 2.22 13.71
CA LEU A 156 47.62 1.39 12.83
C LEU A 156 46.49 0.71 13.59
N ALA A 157 46.77 0.12 14.76
CA ALA A 157 45.76 -0.51 15.60
C ALA A 157 44.69 0.49 16.06
N ASP A 158 45.11 1.69 16.48
CA ASP A 158 44.20 2.76 16.89
C ASP A 158 43.28 3.20 15.73
N LYS A 159 43.83 3.34 14.52
CA LYS A 159 43.06 3.71 13.32
C LYS A 159 42.08 2.62 12.88
N ILE A 160 42.47 1.35 12.98
CA ILE A 160 41.56 0.23 12.71
C ILE A 160 40.40 0.24 13.70
N LYS A 161 40.67 0.43 14.99
CA LYS A 161 39.63 0.53 16.02
C LYS A 161 38.69 1.71 15.77
N GLU A 162 39.22 2.88 15.43
CA GLU A 162 38.42 4.05 15.04
C GLU A 162 37.49 3.74 13.85
N ARG A 163 38.01 3.01 12.85
CA ARG A 163 37.24 2.60 11.67
C ARG A 163 36.11 1.62 12.01
N GLU A 164 36.34 0.68 12.90
CA GLU A 164 35.32 -0.24 13.42
C GLU A 164 34.23 0.48 14.21
N GLU A 165 34.58 1.50 14.99
CA GLU A 165 33.62 2.33 15.72
C GLU A 165 32.72 3.12 14.76
N ILE A 166 33.28 3.68 13.69
CA ILE A 166 32.49 4.34 12.64
C ILE A 166 31.54 3.35 11.96
N GLU A 167 31.99 2.11 11.70
CA GLU A 167 31.14 1.08 11.09
C GLU A 167 29.94 0.71 11.98
N LYS A 168 30.19 0.50 13.27
CA LYS A 168 29.12 0.23 14.26
C LYS A 168 28.12 1.39 14.32
N LYS A 169 28.59 2.64 14.28
CA LYS A 169 27.74 3.84 14.21
C LYS A 169 26.90 3.85 12.93
N LEU A 170 27.51 3.60 11.78
CA LEU A 170 26.81 3.55 10.49
C LEU A 170 25.70 2.50 10.49
N ILE A 171 25.99 1.27 10.95
CA ILE A 171 24.99 0.19 11.04
C ILE A 171 23.82 0.62 11.93
N THR A 172 24.12 1.18 13.10
CA THR A 172 23.10 1.62 14.06
C THR A 172 22.21 2.72 13.49
N ILE A 173 22.79 3.72 12.82
CA ILE A 173 22.03 4.80 12.18
C ILE A 173 21.17 4.23 11.04
N CYS A 174 21.76 3.40 10.17
CA CYS A 174 21.04 2.77 9.08
C CYS A 174 19.80 2.00 9.56
N MET A 175 19.95 1.14 10.57
CA MET A 175 18.84 0.35 11.11
C MET A 175 17.73 1.23 11.67
N ARG A 176 18.09 2.28 12.42
CA ARG A 176 17.13 3.21 13.01
C ARG A 176 16.37 3.99 11.95
N GLU A 177 17.08 4.59 11.00
CA GLU A 177 16.47 5.39 9.95
C GLU A 177 15.56 4.52 9.06
N ASP A 178 15.98 3.29 8.74
CA ASP A 178 15.19 2.37 7.91
C ASP A 178 13.89 1.97 8.62
N PHE A 179 13.96 1.68 9.92
CA PHE A 179 12.77 1.40 10.73
C PHE A 179 11.83 2.61 10.77
N ASP A 180 12.34 3.80 11.08
CA ASP A 180 11.55 5.02 11.17
C ASP A 180 10.88 5.37 9.82
N ALA A 181 11.59 5.16 8.71
CA ALA A 181 11.06 5.37 7.36
C ALA A 181 9.90 4.42 7.06
N LEU A 182 10.02 3.13 7.39
CA LEU A 182 8.96 2.15 7.21
C LEU A 182 7.74 2.44 8.08
N VAL A 183 7.94 2.86 9.34
CA VAL A 183 6.84 3.26 10.23
C VAL A 183 6.10 4.48 9.68
N LYS A 184 6.83 5.48 9.19
CA LYS A 184 6.23 6.67 8.56
C LYS A 184 5.46 6.31 7.29
N LEU A 185 6.02 5.50 6.41
CA LEU A 185 5.34 5.02 5.20
C LEU A 185 4.04 4.29 5.56
N LYS A 186 4.10 3.37 6.53
CA LYS A 186 2.92 2.64 7.02
C LYS A 186 1.85 3.60 7.56
N SER A 187 2.23 4.63 8.30
CA SER A 187 1.31 5.65 8.81
C SER A 187 0.63 6.43 7.69
N VAL A 188 1.39 6.86 6.67
CA VAL A 188 0.85 7.57 5.50
C VAL A 188 -0.16 6.70 4.75
N LEU A 189 0.20 5.46 4.43
CA LEU A 189 -0.69 4.51 3.75
C LEU A 189 -1.96 4.25 4.57
N SER A 190 -1.81 4.02 5.87
CA SER A 190 -2.93 3.79 6.79
C SER A 190 -3.87 5.00 6.88
N SER A 191 -3.34 6.22 6.89
CA SER A 191 -4.15 7.46 6.92
C SER A 191 -5.04 7.63 5.68
N LYS A 192 -4.66 6.99 4.57
CA LYS A 192 -5.42 6.98 3.31
C LYS A 192 -6.25 5.71 3.12
N ASN A 193 -6.33 4.86 4.16
CA ASN A 193 -6.96 3.54 4.09
C ASN A 193 -6.40 2.65 2.96
N LEU A 194 -5.15 2.90 2.56
CA LEU A 194 -4.42 2.06 1.60
C LEU A 194 -3.83 0.88 2.38
N LYS A 195 -4.44 -0.28 2.20
CA LYS A 195 -3.95 -1.57 2.69
C LYS A 195 -4.07 -2.53 1.51
N LEU A 196 -3.01 -3.30 1.27
CA LEU A 196 -3.13 -4.53 0.49
C LEU A 196 -3.88 -5.52 1.39
N GLU A 197 -4.97 -6.07 0.88
CA GLU A 197 -5.68 -7.21 1.46
C GLU A 197 -5.07 -8.50 0.93
#